data_AF-A0A3B0U4Q9-F1
#
_entry.id   AF-A0A3B0U4Q9-F1
#
_cell.length_a   1.000
_cell.length_b   1.000
_cell.length_c   1.000
_cell.angle_alpha   90.00
_cell.angle_beta   90.00
_cell.angle_gamma   90.00
#
_symmetry.space_group_name_H-M   'P 1'
#
loop_
_entity.id
_entity.type
_entity.pdbx_description
1 polymer ?
#
loop_
_entity_poly.entity_id
_entity_poly.type
_entity_poly.pdbx_seq_one_letter_code
_entity_poly.pdbx_strand_id
1 'polypeptide(L)' 'MKFAVFASGEGTNLQAIIDAVKAGDIKAELALVFSNKRNVGCLKKAEEAGIKTLCLIRD' A
#
# COMPACT_ATOMS: atom_id res chain seq x y z
N MET A 1 13.18 2.06 -9.86
CA MET A 1 12.34 0.85 -9.87
C MET A 1 11.00 1.19 -9.24
N LYS A 2 9.88 0.71 -9.81
CA LYS A 2 8.53 0.90 -9.25
C LYS A 2 7.98 -0.45 -8.83
N PHE A 3 7.27 -0.51 -7.70
CA PHE A 3 6.65 -1.73 -7.21
C PHE A 3 5.26 -1.46 -6.64
N ALA A 4 4.50 -2.54 -6.44
CA ALA A 4 3.16 -2.50 -5.86
C ALA A 4 3.09 -3.45 -4.65
N VAL A 5 2.26 -3.11 -3.67
CA VAL A 5 2.00 -3.95 -2.49
C VAL A 5 0.55 -4.42 -2.50
N PHE A 6 0.36 -5.73 -2.29
CA PHE A 6 -0.95 -6.36 -2.27
C PHE A 6 -1.28 -6.69 -0.81
N ALA A 7 -2.37 -6.13 -0.28
CA ALA A 7 -2.75 -6.28 1.12
C ALA A 7 -4.27 -6.37 1.30
N SER A 8 -4.73 -7.16 2.28
CA SER A 8 -6.15 -7.47 2.48
C SER A 8 -6.63 -7.27 3.93
N GLY A 9 -5.93 -6.44 4.71
CA GLY A 9 -6.20 -6.24 6.14
C GLY A 9 -5.66 -4.90 6.63
N GLU A 10 -5.31 -4.81 7.90
CA GLU A 10 -4.89 -3.54 8.51
C GLU A 10 -3.66 -2.89 7.86
N GLY A 11 -2.76 -3.68 7.27
CA GLY A 11 -1.59 -3.14 6.58
C GLY A 11 -0.48 -2.65 7.51
N THR A 12 -0.22 -3.34 8.63
CA THR A 12 0.96 -3.06 9.48
C THR A 12 2.27 -3.23 8.72
N ASN A 13 2.41 -4.30 7.92
CA ASN A 13 3.56 -4.47 7.02
C ASN A 13 3.61 -3.41 5.92
N LEU A 14 2.45 -2.99 5.39
CA LEU A 14 2.40 -1.88 4.44
C LEU A 14 2.93 -0.60 5.07
N GLN A 15 2.56 -0.31 6.33
CA GLN A 15 3.07 0.86 7.03
C GLN A 15 4.60 0.84 7.14
N ALA A 16 5.17 -0.30 7.56
CA ALA A 16 6.63 -0.46 7.62
C ALA A 16 7.31 -0.25 6.25
N ILE A 17 6.69 -0.72 5.16
CA ILE A 17 7.20 -0.50 3.80
C ILE A 17 7.11 0.98 3.40
N ILE A 18 5.98 1.65 3.70
CA ILE A 18 5.81 3.09 3.46
C ILE A 18 6.90 3.87 4.18
N ASP A 19 7.15 3.54 5.45
CA ASP A 19 8.14 4.20 6.29
C ASP A 19 9.56 3.97 5.75
N ALA A 20 9.89 2.74 5.34
CA ALA A 20 11.19 2.41 4.75
C ALA A 20 11.42 3.08 3.38
N VAL A 21 10.37 3.26 2.56
CA VAL A 21 10.46 4.04 1.31
C VAL A 21 10.69 5.52 1.62
N LYS A 22 9.96 6.09 2.59
CA LYS A 22 10.13 7.49 3.02
C LYS A 22 11.51 7.76 3.63
N ALA A 23 12.04 6.80 4.38
CA ALA A 23 13.38 6.87 4.97
C ALA A 23 14.51 6.70 3.93
N GLY A 24 14.20 6.17 2.73
CA GLY A 24 15.18 5.89 1.69
C GLY A 24 15.92 4.56 1.86
N ASP A 25 15.53 3.73 2.84
CA ASP A 25 16.04 2.37 3.03
C ASP A 25 15.65 1.48 1.85
N ILE A 26 14.43 1.68 1.34
CA ILE A 26 13.98 1.09 0.08
C ILE A 26 14.14 2.14 -1.02
N LYS A 27 15.18 1.98 -1.85
CA LYS A 27 15.45 2.86 -3.02
C LYS A 27 14.54 2.52 -4.22
N ALA A 28 13.24 2.53 -4.00
CA ALA A 28 12.22 2.27 -5.01
C ALA A 28 10.92 3.04 -4.69
N GLU A 29 10.09 3.24 -5.71
CA GLU A 29 8.79 3.90 -5.58
C GLU A 29 7.70 2.85 -5.34
N LEU A 30 7.01 2.95 -4.20
CA LEU A 30 5.75 2.24 -3.97
C LEU A 30 4.65 2.95 -4.75
N ALA A 31 4.41 2.48 -5.97
CA ALA A 31 3.55 3.17 -6.94
C ALA A 31 2.06 2.80 -6.81
N LEU A 32 1.74 1.68 -6.17
CA LEU A 32 0.37 1.19 -6.05
C LEU A 32 0.20 0.30 -4.80
N VAL A 33 -0.92 0.48 -4.11
CA VAL A 33 -1.43 -0.50 -3.14
C VAL A 33 -2.72 -1.12 -3.67
N PHE A 34 -2.75 -2.44 -3.74
CA PHE A 34 -3.89 -3.22 -4.18
C PHE A 34 -4.56 -3.94 -3.01
N SER A 35 -5.89 -4.00 -3.00
CA SER A 35 -6.65 -4.88 -2.10
C SER A 35 -7.79 -5.60 -2.81
N ASN A 36 -8.07 -6.83 -2.35
CA ASN A 36 -9.26 -7.58 -2.70
C ASN A 36 -10.42 -7.43 -1.70
N LYS A 37 -10.31 -6.51 -0.72
CA LYS A 37 -11.36 -6.23 0.28
C LYS A 37 -11.66 -4.73 0.35
N ARG A 38 -12.93 -4.37 0.57
CA ARG A 38 -13.34 -2.98 0.86
C ARG A 38 -12.99 -2.61 2.30
N ASN A 39 -12.86 -1.30 2.54
CA ASN A 39 -12.81 -0.71 3.89
C ASN A 39 -11.70 -1.29 4.80
N VAL A 40 -10.57 -1.69 4.22
CA VAL A 40 -9.43 -2.22 4.98
C VAL A 40 -8.42 -1.12 5.31
N GLY A 41 -7.77 -1.23 6.47
CA GLY A 41 -6.79 -0.24 6.94
C GLY A 41 -5.62 0.00 5.98
N CYS A 42 -5.23 -1.00 5.17
CA CYS A 42 -4.13 -0.83 4.22
C CYS A 42 -4.43 0.20 3.12
N LEU A 43 -5.68 0.28 2.62
CA LEU A 43 -6.05 1.26 1.59
C LEU A 43 -6.04 2.68 2.16
N LYS A 44 -6.58 2.86 3.36
CA LYS A 44 -6.57 4.15 4.07
C LYS A 44 -5.13 4.65 4.31
N LYS A 45 -4.24 3.77 4.80
CA LYS A 45 -2.82 4.10 5.02
C LYS A 45 -2.09 4.50 3.73
N ALA A 46 -2.40 3.82 2.62
CA ALA A 46 -1.83 4.15 1.31
C ALA A 46 -2.31 5.54 0.82
N GLU A 47 -3.61 5.83 0.96
CA GLU A 47 -4.19 7.11 0.59
C GLU A 47 -3.61 8.26 1.42
N GLU A 48 -3.50 8.10 2.74
CA GLU A 48 -2.88 9.06 3.66
C GLU A 48 -1.39 9.31 3.33
N ALA A 49 -0.71 8.31 2.78
CA ALA A 49 0.67 8.42 2.32
C ALA A 49 0.79 8.98 0.89
N GLY A 50 -0.31 9.32 0.22
CA GLY A 50 -0.31 9.84 -1.16
C GLY A 50 -0.02 8.77 -2.21
N ILE A 51 -0.21 7.49 -1.89
CA ILE A 51 0.05 6.36 -2.79
C ILE A 51 -1.25 5.97 -3.49
N LYS A 52 -1.17 5.69 -4.80
CA LYS A 52 -2.31 5.24 -5.58
C LYS A 52 -2.88 3.94 -5.01
N THR A 53 -4.21 3.85 -4.89
CA THR A 53 -4.91 2.65 -4.45
C THR A 53 -5.76 2.02 -5.57
N LEU A 54 -5.92 0.70 -5.51
CA LEU A 54 -6.85 -0.06 -6.34
C LEU A 54 -7.53 -1.14 -5.50
N CYS A 55 -8.86 -1.16 -5.50
CA CYS A 55 -9.65 -2.22 -4.88
C CYS A 55 -10.43 -2.97 -5.98
N LEU A 56 -10.17 -4.27 -6.14
CA LEU A 56 -10.94 -5.14 -7.04
C LEU A 56 -11.49 -6.33 -6.27
N ILE A 57 -12.79 -6.55 -6.40
CA ILE A 57 -13.51 -7.61 -5.69
C ILE A 57 -14.09 -8.52 -6.75
N ARG A 58 -14.03 -9.83 -6.49
CA ARG A 58 -14.72 -10.80 -7.33
C ARG A 58 -16.16 -10.92 -6.83
N ASP A 59 -17.09 -10.82 -7.77
CA ASP A 59 -18.48 -11.24 -7.61
C ASP A 59 -18.59 -12.78 -7.54
#